data_AF-A0A4Q5TS74-F1
#
_entry.id   AF-A0A4Q5TS74-F1
#
_cell.length_a   1.000
_cell.length_b   1.000
_cell.length_c   1.000
_cell.angle_alpha   90.00
_cell.angle_beta   90.00
_cell.angle_gamma   90.00
#
_symmetry.space_group_name_H-M   'P 1'
#
loop_
_entity.id
_entity.type
_entity.pdbx_description
1 polymer ?
#
loop_
_entity_poly.entity_id
_entity_poly.type
_entity_poly.pdbx_seq_one_letter_code
_entity_poly.pdbx_strand_id
1 'polypeptide(L)'
;MKKTLTVISAALLLASCANESARYTDLETGKTINIEKSSSGGMVNAETKKPVYIYVDNQTNDTIYGRTGAKINGKLVKTESGDIKYVGDIESGDVQGELKIKSGDYKMKVDEDGDVKIKDGDKKTKIDGETGEKKVKND
;
A
#
# COMPACT_ATOMS: atom_id res chain seq x y z
N MET A 1 -62.84 -18.82 35.91
CA MET A 1 -62.08 -19.87 35.20
C MET A 1 -60.68 -19.34 34.86
N LYS A 2 -59.73 -20.21 34.50
CA LYS A 2 -58.28 -19.99 34.73
C LYS A 2 -57.66 -18.96 33.76
N LYS A 3 -56.85 -18.04 34.30
CA LYS A 3 -55.93 -17.19 33.52
C LYS A 3 -54.66 -18.00 33.22
N THR A 4 -54.42 -18.37 31.97
CA THR A 4 -53.16 -18.99 31.53
C THR A 4 -52.21 -17.91 31.01
N LEU A 5 -51.16 -17.64 31.80
CA LEU A 5 -50.08 -16.74 31.43
C LEU A 5 -49.04 -17.52 30.62
N THR A 6 -49.07 -17.43 29.29
CA THR A 6 -48.09 -18.10 28.43
C THR A 6 -46.84 -17.24 28.28
N VAL A 7 -45.79 -17.56 29.03
CA VAL A 7 -44.47 -16.93 28.89
C VAL A 7 -43.78 -17.49 27.64
N ILE A 8 -43.70 -16.67 26.59
CA ILE A 8 -42.89 -17.00 25.41
C ILE A 8 -41.45 -16.60 25.72
N SER A 9 -40.66 -17.57 26.21
CA SER A 9 -39.21 -17.42 26.31
C SER A 9 -38.59 -17.45 24.91
N ALA A 10 -38.55 -16.29 24.26
CA ALA A 10 -37.77 -16.08 23.05
C ALA A 10 -36.27 -16.13 23.39
N ALA A 11 -35.71 -17.34 23.40
CA ALA A 11 -34.26 -17.52 23.43
C ALA A 11 -33.68 -16.96 22.12
N LEU A 12 -33.25 -15.70 22.16
CA LEU A 12 -32.44 -15.10 21.11
C LEU A 12 -31.11 -15.86 21.05
N LEU A 13 -31.07 -16.89 20.20
CA LEU A 13 -29.81 -17.39 19.67
C LEU A 13 -29.21 -16.26 18.84
N LEU A 14 -28.40 -15.43 19.49
CA LEU A 14 -27.44 -14.57 18.84
C LEU A 14 -26.44 -15.50 18.15
N ALA A 15 -26.81 -15.94 16.94
CA ALA A 15 -25.85 -16.31 15.93
C ALA A 15 -25.03 -15.04 15.66
N SER A 16 -23.99 -14.83 16.46
CA SER A 16 -22.89 -13.97 16.08
C SER A 16 -22.31 -14.60 14.83
N CYS A 17 -22.80 -14.16 13.67
CA CYS A 17 -22.01 -14.16 12.46
C CYS A 17 -20.76 -13.37 12.83
N ALA A 18 -19.74 -14.10 13.27
CA ALA A 18 -18.38 -13.64 13.20
C ALA A 18 -18.13 -13.44 11.70
N ASN A 19 -18.46 -12.24 11.25
CA ASN A 19 -17.73 -11.64 10.16
C ASN A 19 -16.28 -11.60 10.65
N GLU A 20 -15.56 -12.69 10.44
CA GLU A 20 -14.12 -12.63 10.24
C GLU A 20 -13.93 -11.84 8.94
N SER A 21 -14.11 -10.52 9.07
CA SER A 21 -13.69 -9.54 8.09
C SER A 21 -12.21 -9.83 7.86
N ALA A 22 -11.91 -10.38 6.68
CA ALA A 22 -10.62 -11.02 6.46
C ALA A 22 -9.48 -10.05 6.82
N ARG A 23 -8.43 -10.59 7.44
CA ARG A 23 -7.42 -9.76 8.09
C ARG A 23 -6.67 -8.85 7.11
N TYR A 24 -6.70 -9.12 5.81
CA TYR A 24 -5.90 -8.43 4.82
C TYR A 24 -6.75 -7.71 3.77
N THR A 25 -6.24 -6.61 3.25
CA THR A 25 -6.85 -5.85 2.14
C THR A 25 -5.88 -5.78 0.98
N ASP A 26 -6.29 -6.26 -0.19
CA ASP A 26 -5.52 -6.13 -1.44
C ASP A 26 -5.57 -4.68 -1.94
N LEU A 27 -4.41 -4.07 -2.20
CA LEU A 27 -4.34 -2.69 -2.68
C LEU A 27 -4.54 -2.56 -4.19
N GLU A 28 -4.48 -3.64 -4.96
CA GLU A 28 -4.80 -3.61 -6.40
C GLU A 28 -6.32 -3.59 -6.62
N THR A 29 -7.06 -4.43 -5.89
CA THR A 29 -8.53 -4.55 -6.05
C THR A 29 -9.37 -3.83 -5.00
N GLY A 30 -8.76 -3.35 -3.91
CA GLY A 30 -9.46 -2.73 -2.77
C GLY A 30 -10.30 -3.71 -1.94
N LYS A 31 -10.21 -5.02 -2.19
CA LYS A 31 -11.04 -6.04 -1.53
C LYS A 31 -10.36 -6.60 -0.30
N THR A 32 -11.16 -6.89 0.72
CA THR A 32 -10.74 -7.70 1.85
C THR A 32 -10.53 -9.15 1.38
N ILE A 33 -9.39 -9.75 1.73
CA ILE A 33 -8.97 -11.08 1.25
C ILE A 33 -8.31 -11.91 2.36
N ASN A 34 -8.42 -13.22 2.23
CA ASN A 34 -7.56 -14.16 2.94
C ASN A 34 -6.31 -14.44 2.10
N ILE A 35 -5.14 -14.53 2.75
CA ILE A 35 -3.86 -14.84 2.08
C ILE A 35 -3.27 -16.13 2.63
N GLU A 36 -2.53 -16.82 1.79
CA GLU A 36 -1.67 -17.95 2.15
C GLU A 36 -0.30 -17.81 1.47
N LYS A 37 0.71 -18.49 2.02
CA LYS A 37 2.05 -18.54 1.43
C LYS A 37 2.11 -19.67 0.41
N SER A 38 2.47 -19.35 -0.83
CA SER A 38 2.66 -20.34 -1.90
C SER A 38 3.91 -21.20 -1.67
N SER A 39 4.04 -22.27 -2.46
CA SER A 39 5.26 -23.09 -2.53
C SER A 39 6.51 -22.31 -2.99
N SER A 40 6.33 -21.21 -3.74
CA SER A 40 7.42 -20.29 -4.13
C SER A 40 7.74 -19.23 -3.07
N GLY A 41 7.01 -19.21 -1.95
CA GLY A 41 7.23 -18.32 -0.81
C GLY A 41 6.58 -16.94 -0.91
N GLY A 42 5.95 -16.60 -2.04
CA GLY A 42 5.12 -15.40 -2.18
C GLY A 42 3.73 -15.58 -1.59
N MET A 43 3.01 -14.49 -1.38
CA MET A 43 1.62 -14.50 -0.91
C MET A 43 0.64 -14.60 -2.08
N VAL A 44 -0.37 -15.45 -1.91
CA VAL A 44 -1.49 -15.60 -2.85
C VAL A 44 -2.82 -15.46 -2.10
N ASN A 45 -3.86 -15.02 -2.79
CA ASN A 45 -5.22 -15.01 -2.27
C ASN A 45 -5.67 -16.47 -2.07
N ALA A 46 -6.14 -16.82 -0.87
CA ALA A 46 -6.38 -18.20 -0.45
C ALA A 46 -7.54 -18.88 -1.20
N GLU A 47 -8.51 -18.12 -1.72
CA GLU A 47 -9.66 -18.63 -2.47
C GLU A 47 -9.32 -18.87 -3.95
N THR A 48 -8.66 -17.89 -4.58
CA THR A 48 -8.40 -17.87 -6.04
C THR A 48 -7.03 -18.40 -6.43
N LYS A 49 -6.13 -18.58 -5.46
CA LYS A 49 -4.71 -18.94 -5.63
C LYS A 49 -3.89 -17.97 -6.50
N LYS A 50 -4.42 -16.76 -6.77
CA LYS A 50 -3.72 -15.72 -7.53
C LYS A 50 -2.69 -14.98 -6.65
N PRO A 51 -1.52 -14.58 -7.19
CA PRO A 51 -0.57 -13.72 -6.49
C PRO A 51 -1.21 -12.43 -6.00
N VAL A 52 -0.77 -11.96 -4.83
CA VAL A 52 -1.14 -10.65 -4.27
C VAL A 52 0.13 -9.82 -4.22
N TYR A 53 0.19 -8.72 -4.97
CA TYR A 53 1.44 -7.97 -5.14
C TYR A 53 1.73 -7.06 -3.94
N ILE A 54 0.74 -6.26 -3.51
CA ILE A 54 0.82 -5.39 -2.34
C ILE A 54 -0.50 -5.49 -1.57
N TYR A 55 -0.44 -5.68 -0.26
CA TYR A 55 -1.63 -5.73 0.61
C TYR A 55 -1.38 -5.05 1.96
N VAL A 56 -2.46 -4.76 2.68
CA VAL A 56 -2.43 -4.25 4.06
C VAL A 56 -2.87 -5.35 5.03
N ASP A 57 -2.17 -5.51 6.15
CA ASP A 57 -2.63 -6.25 7.32
C ASP A 57 -3.45 -5.31 8.20
N ASN A 58 -4.78 -5.50 8.26
CA ASN A 58 -5.69 -4.62 8.99
C ASN A 58 -5.53 -4.74 10.52
N GLN A 59 -4.85 -5.77 11.03
CA GLN A 59 -4.59 -5.92 12.47
C GLN A 59 -3.38 -5.09 12.92
N THR A 60 -2.31 -5.04 12.11
CA THR A 60 -1.09 -4.27 12.43
C THR A 60 -1.01 -2.93 11.71
N ASN A 61 -1.89 -2.70 10.73
CA ASN A 61 -1.88 -1.58 9.78
C ASN A 61 -0.58 -1.48 8.96
N ASP A 62 0.10 -2.61 8.75
CA ASP A 62 1.29 -2.69 7.89
C ASP A 62 0.92 -2.93 6.43
N THR A 63 1.55 -2.18 5.52
CA THR A 63 1.61 -2.50 4.10
C THR A 63 2.72 -3.51 3.85
N ILE A 64 2.42 -4.60 3.15
CA ILE A 64 3.32 -5.73 2.94
C ILE A 64 3.49 -6.00 1.44
N TYR A 65 4.74 -6.22 1.03
CA TYR A 65 5.07 -6.65 -0.33
C TYR A 65 4.92 -8.16 -0.46
N GLY A 66 3.90 -8.62 -1.18
CA GLY A 66 3.48 -10.01 -1.15
C GLY A 66 4.48 -11.01 -1.74
N ARG A 67 5.38 -10.58 -2.63
CA ARG A 67 6.45 -11.46 -3.15
C ARG A 67 7.46 -11.91 -2.09
N THR A 68 7.67 -11.11 -1.04
CA THR A 68 8.72 -11.37 -0.01
C THR A 68 8.19 -11.43 1.42
N GLY A 69 7.00 -10.89 1.68
CA GLY A 69 6.48 -10.65 3.03
C GLY A 69 7.14 -9.46 3.74
N ALA A 70 7.97 -8.66 3.07
CA ALA A 70 8.59 -7.49 3.67
C ALA A 70 7.56 -6.39 3.97
N LYS A 71 7.71 -5.72 5.12
CA LYS A 71 6.94 -4.51 5.46
C LYS A 71 7.47 -3.32 4.66
N ILE A 72 6.57 -2.58 4.02
CA ILE A 72 6.89 -1.53 3.04
C ILE A 72 6.15 -0.20 3.30
N ASN A 73 5.71 0.01 4.54
CA ASN A 73 5.04 1.24 5.00
C ASN A 73 5.84 2.49 4.56
N GLY A 74 5.16 3.49 3.99
CA GLY A 74 5.79 4.73 3.53
C GLY A 74 6.71 4.58 2.30
N LYS A 75 6.75 3.40 1.66
CA LYS A 75 7.51 3.13 0.44
C LYS A 75 6.60 2.86 -0.77
N LEU A 76 5.39 3.43 -0.79
CA LEU A 76 4.50 3.37 -1.95
C LEU A 76 4.47 4.71 -2.69
N VAL A 77 4.38 4.67 -4.01
CA VAL A 77 4.08 5.81 -4.89
C VAL A 77 2.79 5.47 -5.64
N LYS A 78 1.78 6.34 -5.56
CA LYS A 78 0.58 6.24 -6.40
C LYS A 78 0.82 6.96 -7.72
N THR A 79 0.25 6.47 -8.82
CA THR A 79 0.57 6.88 -10.19
C THR A 79 -0.56 7.60 -10.94
N GLU A 80 -0.20 8.37 -11.98
CA GLU A 80 -1.05 9.23 -12.84
C GLU A 80 -2.22 8.48 -13.48
N SER A 81 -2.00 7.20 -13.83
CA SER A 81 -3.05 6.28 -14.29
C SER A 81 -3.95 5.76 -13.17
N GLY A 82 -3.48 5.84 -11.91
CA GLY A 82 -4.15 5.39 -10.70
C GLY A 82 -3.43 4.29 -9.92
N ASP A 83 -2.38 3.68 -10.48
CA ASP A 83 -1.69 2.49 -9.97
C ASP A 83 -0.93 2.75 -8.66
N ILE A 84 -0.49 1.68 -7.99
CA ILE A 84 0.31 1.74 -6.76
C ILE A 84 1.61 0.95 -6.96
N LYS A 85 2.76 1.60 -6.79
CA LYS A 85 4.10 1.02 -6.97
C LYS A 85 4.90 1.02 -5.66
N TYR A 86 5.61 -0.08 -5.39
CA TYR A 86 6.50 -0.21 -4.23
C TYR A 86 7.92 0.27 -4.57
N VAL A 87 8.41 1.32 -3.90
CA VAL A 87 9.70 1.98 -4.13
C VAL A 87 10.92 1.04 -4.05
N GLY A 88 10.85 -0.07 -3.32
CA GLY A 88 11.94 -1.07 -3.32
C GLY A 88 11.91 -2.04 -4.51
N ASP A 89 10.79 -2.10 -5.24
CA ASP A 89 10.69 -2.67 -6.59
C ASP A 89 10.90 -1.58 -7.68
N ILE A 90 10.83 -0.29 -7.33
CA ILE A 90 11.23 0.83 -8.21
C ILE A 90 12.77 0.96 -8.22
N GLU A 91 13.44 -0.08 -8.71
CA GLU A 91 14.51 0.09 -9.68
C GLU A 91 13.91 0.01 -11.09
N SER A 92 12.97 0.92 -11.39
CA SER A 92 12.55 1.39 -12.73
C SER A 92 11.16 2.05 -12.67
N GLY A 93 11.12 3.38 -12.74
CA GLY A 93 9.97 4.15 -13.23
C GLY A 93 8.72 4.23 -12.35
N ASP A 94 8.44 5.46 -11.91
CA ASP A 94 7.21 6.21 -12.21
C ASP A 94 5.92 5.47 -12.52
N VAL A 95 4.82 6.01 -12.03
CA VAL A 95 3.97 6.94 -12.82
C VAL A 95 3.41 7.95 -11.76
N GLN A 96 2.72 9.03 -12.13
CA GLN A 96 2.52 10.32 -11.39
C GLN A 96 3.71 11.27 -11.50
N GLY A 97 3.40 12.49 -11.91
CA GLY A 97 3.64 13.78 -11.27
C GLY A 97 4.94 13.96 -10.51
N GLU A 98 5.22 13.13 -9.51
CA GLU A 98 6.41 13.27 -8.67
C GLU A 98 7.31 12.01 -8.61
N LEU A 99 8.13 11.79 -9.64
CA LEU A 99 9.19 10.76 -9.64
C LEU A 99 10.13 10.94 -8.44
N LYS A 100 10.35 9.88 -7.66
CA LYS A 100 11.33 9.85 -6.56
C LYS A 100 12.27 8.66 -6.67
N ILE A 101 13.51 8.92 -7.10
CA ILE A 101 14.59 7.92 -7.19
C ILE A 101 15.56 8.12 -6.02
N LYS A 102 15.99 7.03 -5.38
CA LYS A 102 17.03 7.05 -4.34
C LYS A 102 17.95 5.84 -4.52
N SER A 103 19.26 6.07 -4.58
CA SER A 103 20.27 5.00 -4.63
C SER A 103 21.55 5.48 -3.92
N GLY A 104 21.88 4.85 -2.79
CA GLY A 104 22.95 5.34 -1.91
C GLY A 104 22.73 6.79 -1.48
N ASP A 105 23.75 7.63 -1.67
CA ASP A 105 23.71 9.07 -1.36
C ASP A 105 22.92 9.90 -2.40
N TYR A 106 22.64 9.33 -3.57
CA TYR A 106 21.88 9.98 -4.63
C TYR A 106 20.37 9.98 -4.32
N LYS A 107 19.75 11.16 -4.42
CA LYS A 107 18.31 11.37 -4.23
C LYS A 107 17.80 12.35 -5.28
N MET A 108 16.85 11.91 -6.09
CA MET A 108 16.11 12.74 -7.04
C MET A 108 14.64 12.82 -6.62
N LYS A 109 14.08 14.03 -6.69
CA LYS A 109 12.65 14.32 -6.65
C LYS A 109 12.32 15.15 -7.88
N VAL A 110 11.34 14.71 -8.65
CA VAL A 110 10.58 15.55 -9.58
C VAL A 110 9.29 15.93 -8.87
N ASP A 111 8.77 17.11 -9.15
CA ASP A 111 7.56 17.67 -8.58
C ASP A 111 6.49 17.85 -9.69
N GLU A 112 5.22 17.90 -9.32
CA GLU A 112 4.06 17.87 -10.25
C GLU A 112 4.09 19.04 -11.26
N ASP A 113 4.63 20.19 -10.84
CA ASP A 113 4.82 21.39 -11.66
C ASP A 113 6.07 21.34 -12.58
N GLY A 114 6.75 20.19 -12.67
CA GLY A 114 8.00 19.98 -13.43
C GLY A 114 9.29 20.35 -12.67
N ASP A 115 9.17 20.80 -11.43
CA ASP A 115 10.27 21.23 -10.55
C ASP A 115 11.21 20.05 -10.20
N VAL A 116 12.53 20.18 -10.39
CA VAL A 116 13.48 19.07 -10.15
C VAL A 116 14.46 19.37 -9.03
N LYS A 117 14.60 18.45 -8.07
CA LYS A 117 15.47 18.55 -6.89
C LYS A 117 16.38 17.32 -6.83
N ILE A 118 17.68 17.53 -7.02
CA ILE A 118 18.71 16.48 -7.02
C ILE A 118 19.67 16.73 -5.86
N LYS A 119 19.93 15.70 -5.04
CA LYS A 119 21.04 15.65 -4.08
C LYS A 119 21.97 14.49 -4.46
N ASP A 120 23.27 14.78 -4.51
CA ASP A 120 24.33 13.84 -4.86
C ASP A 120 25.54 14.14 -3.95
N GLY A 121 25.80 13.26 -2.98
CA GLY A 121 26.69 13.54 -1.85
C GLY A 121 26.30 14.84 -1.15
N ASP A 122 27.26 15.74 -0.96
CA ASP A 122 27.05 17.07 -0.35
C ASP A 122 26.54 18.13 -1.35
N LYS A 123 26.33 17.79 -2.64
CA LYS A 123 25.84 18.76 -3.62
C LYS A 123 24.33 18.69 -3.78
N LYS A 124 23.69 19.85 -3.83
CA LYS A 124 22.24 20.01 -4.00
C LYS A 124 21.94 20.94 -5.17
N THR A 125 21.20 20.44 -6.14
CA THR A 125 20.72 21.19 -7.30
C THR A 125 19.20 21.29 -7.26
N LYS A 126 18.67 22.49 -7.52
CA LYS A 126 17.27 22.72 -7.86
C LYS A 126 17.16 23.29 -9.26
N ILE A 127 16.15 22.88 -10.00
CA ILE A 127 15.76 23.39 -11.32
C ILE A 127 14.27 23.72 -11.22
N ASP A 128 13.92 24.93 -11.63
CA ASP A 128 12.56 25.43 -11.63
C ASP A 128 11.76 24.88 -12.83
N GLY A 129 10.57 24.34 -12.60
CA GLY A 129 9.75 23.64 -13.61
C GLY A 129 9.11 24.56 -14.65
N GLU A 130 8.72 25.77 -14.25
CA GLU A 130 8.05 26.74 -15.13
C GLU A 130 9.05 27.60 -15.91
N THR A 131 10.19 27.94 -15.32
CA THR A 131 11.16 28.91 -15.87
C THR A 131 12.49 28.29 -16.32
N GLY A 132 12.81 27.08 -15.87
CA GLY A 132 14.10 26.41 -16.13
C GLY A 132 15.29 26.97 -15.36
N GLU A 133 15.10 27.91 -14.42
CA GLU A 133 16.21 28.51 -13.68
C GLU A 133 16.91 27.50 -12.76
N LYS A 134 18.24 27.41 -12.86
CA LYS A 134 19.05 26.42 -12.12
C LYS A 134 19.81 27.04 -10.95
N LYS A 135 19.57 26.55 -9.75
CA LYS A 135 20.28 26.96 -8.52
C LYS A 135 21.03 25.76 -7.92
N VAL A 136 22.35 25.89 -7.78
CA VAL A 136 23.24 24.87 -7.19
C VAL A 136 23.78 25.39 -5.86
N LYS A 137 23.83 24.51 -4.85
CA LYS A 137 24.54 24.73 -3.58
C LYS A 137 25.33 23.47 -3.22
N ASN A 138 26.41 23.65 -2.48
CA ASN A 138 26.93 22.59 -1.62
C ASN A 138 26.25 22.77 -0.24
N ASP A 139 25.84 21.67 0.39
CA ASP A 139 25.45 21.62 1.81
C ASP A 139 26.70 21.77 2.71
#